data_AF-A0A4R9AIY2-F1
#
_entry.id   AF-A0A4R9AIY2-F1
#
_cell.length_a   1.000
_cell.length_b   1.000
_cell.length_c   1.000
_cell.angle_alpha   90.00
_cell.angle_beta   90.00
_cell.angle_gamma   90.00
#
_symmetry.space_group_name_H-M   'P 1'
#
loop_
_entity.id
_entity.type
_entity.pdbx_description
1 polymer ?
#
loop_
_entity_poly.entity_id
_entity_poly.type
_entity_poly.pdbx_seq_one_letter_code
_entity_poly.pdbx_strand_id
1 'polypeptide(L)'
;MVPIKTSVEDIQKLLGYLNKQVGWVESTKVEKALGSQDDRKLGAMVEFGLIVRDGGNLRATDRGRLFNTDPGAALREVISSVELYSATLEWVHYGKRAEATAAEVGQYWESSHSDSLGGLKGSTLKDGAVTFGRVIGGAGLGTFLVGRSGKETRTTFDLAAVDLLVNGAPPTEDEATLDVDAVDTPETPATPEPAMPVAPVTIATQSLPVPAAPPTVTVATSPSVHINVEIHIAADATADTVREIFKNMARYVLDKHIADDAA
;
A
#
# COMPACT_ATOMS: atom_id res chain seq x y z
N MET A 1 -8.00 -1.72 3.82
CA MET A 1 -8.27 -0.29 3.52
C MET A 1 -6.93 0.43 3.45
N VAL A 2 -6.63 1.27 2.44
CA VAL A 2 -5.28 1.88 2.38
C VAL A 2 -5.11 2.89 3.53
N PRO A 3 -4.05 2.74 4.34
CA PRO A 3 -3.74 3.66 5.43
C PRO A 3 -3.44 5.07 4.92
N ILE A 4 -4.06 6.08 5.55
CA ILE A 4 -3.88 7.49 5.21
C ILE A 4 -3.44 8.31 6.42
N LYS A 5 -2.72 9.41 6.15
CA LYS A 5 -2.37 10.48 7.12
C LYS A 5 -1.58 10.04 8.35
N THR A 6 -0.99 8.86 8.32
CA THR A 6 -0.13 8.39 9.42
C THR A 6 1.32 8.79 9.14
N SER A 7 2.02 9.23 10.18
CA SER A 7 3.46 9.52 10.12
C SER A 7 4.23 8.57 11.03
N VAL A 8 5.53 8.42 10.80
CA VAL A 8 6.39 7.57 11.65
C VAL A 8 6.44 8.14 13.07
N GLU A 9 6.38 9.46 13.21
CA GLU A 9 6.34 10.18 14.47
C GLU A 9 5.04 9.89 15.24
N ASP A 10 3.90 9.81 14.54
CA ASP A 10 2.63 9.42 15.16
C ASP A 10 2.70 7.99 15.72
N ILE A 11 3.27 7.06 14.93
CA ILE A 11 3.47 5.65 15.32
C ILE A 11 4.38 5.59 16.56
N GLN A 12 5.52 6.28 16.52
CA GLN A 12 6.49 6.31 17.61
C GLN A 12 5.90 6.89 18.90
N LYS A 13 5.10 7.96 18.79
CA LYS A 13 4.45 8.58 19.95
C LYS A 13 3.44 7.63 20.60
N LEU A 14 2.58 6.98 19.82
CA LEU A 14 1.58 6.07 20.34
C LEU A 14 2.21 4.78 20.90
N LEU A 15 3.06 4.12 20.10
CA LEU A 15 3.70 2.86 20.52
C LEU A 15 4.67 3.06 21.69
N GLY A 16 5.37 4.20 21.75
CA GLY A 16 6.22 4.54 22.89
C GLY A 16 5.43 4.74 24.19
N TYR A 17 4.18 5.19 24.10
CA TYR A 17 3.27 5.23 25.26
C TYR A 17 2.75 3.83 25.62
N LEU A 18 2.24 3.08 24.64
CA LEU A 18 1.67 1.75 24.85
C LEU A 18 2.71 0.74 25.38
N ASN A 19 3.98 0.85 24.97
CA ASN A 19 5.06 -0.01 25.44
C ASN A 19 5.33 0.12 26.95
N LYS A 20 4.98 1.25 27.56
CA LYS A 20 5.08 1.48 29.01
C LYS A 20 3.87 0.93 29.79
N GLN A 21 2.81 0.55 29.09
CA GLN A 21 1.59 0.02 29.71
C GLN A 21 1.61 -1.51 29.65
N VAL A 22 1.00 -2.15 30.65
CA VAL A 22 0.83 -3.59 30.69
C VAL A 22 -0.59 -3.92 30.23
N GLY A 23 -0.72 -4.77 29.21
CA GLY A 23 -2.01 -5.24 28.71
C GLY A 23 -2.78 -4.22 27.88
N TRP A 24 -4.10 -4.20 28.06
CA TRP A 24 -5.04 -3.33 27.35
C TRP A 24 -5.08 -1.92 27.98
N VAL A 25 -5.18 -0.90 27.14
CA VAL A 25 -5.19 0.51 27.54
C VAL A 25 -6.43 1.19 26.97
N GLU A 26 -7.25 1.78 27.83
CA GLU A 26 -8.44 2.51 27.41
C GLU A 26 -8.08 3.74 26.57
N SER A 27 -8.83 4.01 25.50
CA SER A 27 -8.62 5.11 24.57
C SER A 27 -8.70 6.47 25.25
N THR A 28 -9.58 6.62 26.24
CA THR A 28 -9.70 7.83 27.07
C THR A 28 -8.40 8.13 27.83
N LYS A 29 -7.70 7.07 28.30
CA LYS A 29 -6.40 7.19 28.97
C LYS A 29 -5.29 7.58 27.98
N VAL A 30 -5.32 7.02 26.77
CA VAL A 30 -4.41 7.42 25.68
C VAL A 30 -4.62 8.88 25.31
N GLU A 31 -5.88 9.31 25.14
CA GLU A 31 -6.24 10.69 24.82
C GLU A 31 -5.80 11.67 25.92
N LYS A 32 -5.99 11.31 27.19
CA LYS A 32 -5.50 12.11 28.32
C LYS A 32 -3.98 12.29 28.32
N ALA A 33 -3.23 11.28 27.89
CA ALA A 33 -1.77 11.31 27.89
C ALA A 33 -1.17 11.98 26.64
N LEU A 34 -1.75 11.74 25.47
CA LEU A 34 -1.18 12.12 24.17
C LEU A 34 -1.96 13.22 23.44
N GLY A 35 -3.12 13.61 23.97
CA GLY A 35 -4.11 14.45 23.30
C GLY A 35 -5.06 13.63 22.41
N SER A 36 -6.05 14.30 21.82
CA SER A 36 -7.01 13.67 20.91
C SER A 36 -6.29 12.99 19.73
N GLN A 37 -6.65 11.74 19.46
CA GLN A 37 -6.06 10.95 18.38
C GLN A 37 -7.01 10.92 17.19
N ASP A 38 -6.48 11.16 15.98
CA ASP A 38 -7.26 11.02 14.76
C ASP A 38 -7.57 9.54 14.52
N ASP A 39 -8.85 9.18 14.46
CA ASP A 39 -9.31 7.81 14.31
C ASP A 39 -8.77 7.15 13.02
N ARG A 40 -8.50 7.94 11.97
CA ARG A 40 -7.87 7.42 10.73
C ARG A 40 -6.44 6.97 10.96
N LYS A 41 -5.69 7.63 11.84
CA LYS A 41 -4.33 7.22 12.21
C LYS A 41 -4.35 5.93 13.03
N LEU A 42 -5.30 5.82 13.95
CA LEU A 42 -5.51 4.59 14.71
C LEU A 42 -5.91 3.43 13.78
N GLY A 43 -6.85 3.66 12.88
CA GLY A 43 -7.25 2.67 11.86
C GLY A 43 -6.08 2.24 10.98
N ALA A 44 -5.22 3.18 10.55
CA ALA A 44 -3.99 2.88 9.83
C ALA A 44 -3.02 2.01 10.64
N MET A 45 -2.82 2.29 11.93
CA MET A 45 -1.94 1.48 12.80
C MET A 45 -2.50 0.09 13.08
N VAL A 46 -3.83 -0.06 13.11
CA VAL A 46 -4.50 -1.37 13.15
C VAL A 46 -4.27 -2.14 11.85
N GLU A 47 -4.46 -1.50 10.69
CA GLU A 47 -4.21 -2.12 9.38
C GLU A 47 -2.74 -2.53 9.22
N PHE A 48 -1.81 -1.71 9.71
CA PHE A 48 -0.38 -2.06 9.76
C PHE A 48 -0.06 -3.20 10.72
N GLY A 49 -1.03 -3.67 11.51
CA GLY A 49 -0.82 -4.70 12.52
C GLY A 49 0.12 -4.26 13.63
N LEU A 50 0.25 -2.96 13.89
CA LEU A 50 1.08 -2.39 14.97
C LEU A 50 0.34 -2.34 16.30
N ILE A 51 -0.98 -2.19 16.24
CA ILE A 51 -1.86 -2.20 17.40
C ILE A 51 -3.09 -3.07 17.13
N VAL A 52 -3.70 -3.57 18.19
CA VAL A 52 -5.05 -4.16 18.16
C VAL A 52 -6.00 -3.25 18.92
N ARG A 53 -7.23 -3.15 18.41
CA ARG A 53 -8.33 -2.44 19.05
C ARG A 53 -9.41 -3.44 19.49
N ASP A 54 -9.84 -3.33 20.73
CA ASP A 54 -10.98 -4.07 21.28
C ASP A 54 -11.96 -3.09 21.92
N GLY A 55 -12.97 -2.69 21.14
CA GLY A 55 -13.88 -1.61 21.49
C GLY A 55 -13.15 -0.29 21.76
N GLY A 56 -13.18 0.14 23.03
CA GLY A 56 -12.49 1.33 23.53
C GLY A 56 -11.05 1.09 23.97
N ASN A 57 -10.53 -0.14 23.88
CA ASN A 57 -9.21 -0.50 24.36
C ASN A 57 -8.21 -0.67 23.21
N LEU A 58 -6.96 -0.32 23.47
CA LEU A 58 -5.83 -0.42 22.55
C LEU A 58 -4.70 -1.20 23.20
N ARG A 59 -3.97 -1.99 22.39
CA ARG A 59 -2.76 -2.71 22.81
C ARG A 59 -1.77 -2.80 21.66
N ALA A 60 -0.47 -2.73 21.95
CA ALA A 60 0.59 -3.01 20.97
C ALA A 60 0.68 -4.51 20.65
N THR A 61 0.76 -4.84 19.36
CA THR A 61 1.05 -6.20 18.86
C THR A 61 2.53 -6.54 19.03
N ASP A 62 2.94 -7.75 18.64
CA ASP A 62 4.36 -8.13 18.60
C ASP A 62 5.14 -7.26 17.61
N ARG A 63 4.58 -6.98 16.43
CA ARG A 63 5.15 -6.02 15.47
C ARG A 63 5.23 -4.60 16.05
N GLY A 64 4.21 -4.17 16.79
CA GLY A 64 4.24 -2.87 17.49
C GLY A 64 5.31 -2.81 18.59
N ARG A 65 5.62 -3.93 19.25
CA ARG A 65 6.75 -4.03 20.18
C ARG A 65 8.07 -4.00 19.45
N LEU A 66 8.20 -4.73 18.34
CA LEU A 66 9.36 -4.71 17.45
C LEU A 66 9.64 -3.29 16.98
N PHE A 67 8.62 -2.49 16.63
CA PHE A 67 8.81 -1.11 16.21
C PHE A 67 9.54 -0.25 17.27
N ASN A 68 9.35 -0.52 18.56
CA ASN A 68 10.04 0.24 19.60
C ASN A 68 11.53 -0.14 19.73
N THR A 69 11.94 -1.31 19.26
CA THR A 69 13.32 -1.80 19.32
C THR A 69 14.05 -1.64 17.99
N ASP A 70 13.38 -1.96 16.89
CA ASP A 70 13.84 -1.82 15.51
C ASP A 70 12.67 -1.34 14.63
N PRO A 71 12.47 -0.01 14.52
CA PRO A 71 11.44 0.58 13.66
C PRO A 71 11.56 0.14 12.20
N GLY A 72 12.79 -0.04 11.71
CA GLY A 72 13.05 -0.39 10.32
C GLY A 72 12.55 -1.80 10.00
N ALA A 73 12.87 -2.77 10.84
CA ALA A 73 12.39 -4.14 10.69
C ALA A 73 10.86 -4.22 10.77
N ALA A 74 10.26 -3.57 11.76
CA ALA A 74 8.80 -3.56 11.91
C ALA A 74 8.10 -2.94 10.69
N LEU A 75 8.62 -1.84 10.13
CA LEU A 75 8.04 -1.21 8.95
C LEU A 75 8.27 -2.02 7.67
N ARG A 76 9.37 -2.78 7.56
CA ARG A 76 9.54 -3.76 6.47
C ARG A 76 8.47 -4.85 6.53
N GLU A 77 8.14 -5.37 7.72
CA GLU A 77 7.01 -6.30 7.86
C GLU A 77 5.67 -5.68 7.46
N VAL A 78 5.46 -4.39 7.78
CA VAL A 78 4.25 -3.67 7.35
C VAL A 78 4.17 -3.68 5.82
N ILE A 79 5.25 -3.32 5.13
CA ILE A 79 5.31 -3.27 3.66
C ILE A 79 5.00 -4.64 3.06
N SER A 80 5.57 -5.71 3.61
CA SER A 80 5.31 -7.08 3.13
C SER A 80 3.90 -7.57 3.43
N SER A 81 3.24 -7.07 4.49
CA SER A 81 1.90 -7.50 4.90
C SER A 81 0.75 -6.76 4.20
N VAL A 82 1.00 -5.54 3.71
CA VAL A 82 0.01 -4.73 3.01
C VAL A 82 0.20 -4.94 1.51
N GLU A 83 -0.71 -5.68 0.87
CA GLU A 83 -0.65 -6.08 -0.55
C GLU A 83 -0.34 -4.91 -1.50
N LEU A 84 -0.99 -3.76 -1.29
CA LEU A 84 -0.75 -2.58 -2.13
C LEU A 84 0.69 -2.06 -1.99
N TYR A 85 1.28 -2.14 -0.80
CA TYR A 85 2.63 -1.66 -0.55
C TYR A 85 3.68 -2.63 -1.14
N SER A 86 3.49 -3.93 -0.98
CA SER A 86 4.36 -4.95 -1.59
C SER A 86 4.30 -4.88 -3.12
N ALA A 87 3.11 -4.77 -3.72
CA ALA A 87 2.95 -4.65 -5.16
C ALA A 87 3.59 -3.36 -5.72
N THR A 88 3.52 -2.24 -4.98
CA THR A 88 4.22 -1.01 -5.35
C THR A 88 5.72 -1.18 -5.33
N LEU A 89 6.24 -1.94 -4.36
CA LEU A 89 7.66 -2.21 -4.25
C LEU A 89 8.16 -3.08 -5.42
N GLU A 90 7.38 -4.09 -5.81
CA GLU A 90 7.65 -4.90 -7.01
C GLU A 90 7.63 -4.05 -8.28
N TRP A 91 6.63 -3.17 -8.44
CA TRP A 91 6.55 -2.25 -9.56
C TRP A 91 7.78 -1.34 -9.66
N VAL A 92 8.26 -0.81 -8.53
CA VAL A 92 9.49 -0.02 -8.44
C VAL A 92 10.72 -0.86 -8.81
N HIS A 93 10.82 -2.08 -8.26
CA HIS A 93 11.94 -2.99 -8.44
C HIS A 93 12.11 -3.46 -9.89
N TYR A 94 11.06 -4.00 -10.49
CA TYR A 94 11.07 -4.49 -11.87
C TYR A 94 11.12 -3.34 -12.88
N GLY A 95 10.53 -2.19 -12.54
CA GLY A 95 10.63 -0.96 -13.32
C GLY A 95 11.96 -0.23 -13.21
N LYS A 96 12.88 -0.68 -12.34
CA LYS A 96 14.17 -0.01 -12.02
C LYS A 96 14.01 1.49 -11.72
N ARG A 97 12.92 1.84 -11.02
CA ARG A 97 12.58 3.24 -10.69
C ARG A 97 13.33 3.67 -9.43
N ALA A 98 14.41 4.43 -9.58
CA ALA A 98 15.13 4.99 -8.43
C ALA A 98 14.34 6.09 -7.69
N GLU A 99 13.30 6.64 -8.32
CA GLU A 99 12.43 7.67 -7.76
C GLU A 99 10.99 7.49 -8.27
N ALA A 100 10.01 7.81 -7.42
CA ALA A 100 8.61 7.96 -7.82
C ALA A 100 7.94 9.10 -7.05
N THR A 101 7.11 9.86 -7.74
CA THR A 101 6.26 10.89 -7.13
C THR A 101 5.02 10.26 -6.49
N ALA A 102 4.42 10.96 -5.51
CA ALA A 102 3.16 10.52 -4.92
C ALA A 102 2.01 10.45 -5.96
N ALA A 103 2.08 11.24 -7.03
CA ALA A 103 1.13 11.21 -8.13
C ALA A 103 1.29 9.93 -8.98
N GLU A 104 2.52 9.56 -9.33
CA GLU A 104 2.79 8.33 -10.09
C GLU A 104 2.40 7.07 -9.30
N VAL A 105 2.70 7.02 -8.01
CA VAL A 105 2.29 5.92 -7.13
C VAL A 105 0.76 5.82 -7.08
N GLY A 106 0.06 6.96 -6.92
CA GLY A 106 -1.40 6.98 -6.95
C GLY A 106 -1.96 6.51 -8.30
N GLN A 107 -1.38 6.95 -9.41
CA GLN A 107 -1.79 6.52 -10.74
C GLN A 107 -1.59 5.02 -10.95
N TYR A 108 -0.45 4.47 -10.49
CA TYR A 108 -0.20 3.02 -10.52
C TYR A 108 -1.28 2.25 -9.74
N TRP A 109 -1.63 2.72 -8.54
CA TRP A 109 -2.68 2.08 -7.74
C TRP A 109 -4.04 2.13 -8.43
N GLU A 110 -4.40 3.27 -9.04
CA GLU A 110 -5.66 3.41 -9.77
C GLU A 110 -5.70 2.52 -11.02
N SER A 111 -4.58 2.35 -11.73
CA SER A 111 -4.54 1.54 -12.95
C SER A 111 -4.44 0.03 -12.71
N SER A 112 -3.78 -0.39 -11.63
CA SER A 112 -3.41 -1.79 -11.40
C SER A 112 -4.09 -2.43 -10.20
N HIS A 113 -4.63 -1.63 -9.28
CA HIS A 113 -5.18 -2.10 -8.00
C HIS A 113 -6.49 -1.38 -7.64
N SER A 114 -7.29 -0.98 -8.63
CA SER A 114 -8.52 -0.21 -8.44
C SER A 114 -9.49 -0.88 -7.46
N ASP A 115 -9.56 -2.21 -7.48
CA ASP A 115 -10.50 -3.00 -6.68
C ASP A 115 -10.11 -3.02 -5.20
N SER A 116 -8.82 -2.90 -4.90
CA SER A 116 -8.26 -2.91 -3.54
C SER A 116 -8.28 -1.53 -2.86
N LEU A 117 -8.62 -0.46 -3.59
CA LEU A 117 -8.61 0.91 -3.07
C LEU A 117 -9.75 1.23 -2.11
N GLY A 118 -10.81 0.40 -2.03
CA GLY A 118 -11.87 0.55 -1.02
C GLY A 118 -12.55 1.92 -1.01
N GLY A 119 -12.66 2.59 -2.17
CA GLY A 119 -13.28 3.90 -2.33
C GLY A 119 -12.33 5.10 -2.29
N LEU A 120 -11.03 4.89 -2.11
CA LEU A 120 -10.04 5.98 -2.17
C LEU A 120 -9.95 6.55 -3.59
N LYS A 121 -10.15 7.87 -3.69
CA LYS A 121 -10.08 8.63 -4.94
C LYS A 121 -9.47 10.01 -4.71
N GLY A 122 -8.91 10.60 -5.77
CA GLY A 122 -8.43 11.97 -5.77
C GLY A 122 -7.42 12.27 -4.66
N SER A 123 -7.74 13.23 -3.79
CA SER A 123 -6.84 13.68 -2.71
C SER A 123 -6.51 12.59 -1.68
N THR A 124 -7.45 11.69 -1.39
CA THR A 124 -7.23 10.61 -0.42
C THR A 124 -6.25 9.55 -0.93
N LEU A 125 -6.23 9.31 -2.24
CA LEU A 125 -5.27 8.43 -2.89
C LEU A 125 -3.85 9.00 -2.78
N LYS A 126 -3.71 10.31 -3.02
CA LYS A 126 -2.45 11.03 -2.82
C LYS A 126 -1.97 10.97 -1.37
N ASP A 127 -2.87 11.13 -0.39
CA ASP A 127 -2.55 10.98 1.04
C ASP A 127 -2.08 9.55 1.39
N GLY A 128 -2.65 8.53 0.74
CA GLY A 128 -2.21 7.15 0.85
C GLY A 128 -0.79 6.96 0.29
N ALA A 129 -0.50 7.49 -0.90
CA ALA A 129 0.83 7.43 -1.51
C ALA A 129 1.89 8.18 -0.67
N VAL A 130 1.52 9.29 -0.05
CA VAL A 130 2.34 10.00 0.94
C VAL A 130 2.63 9.13 2.16
N THR A 131 1.61 8.41 2.66
CA THR A 131 1.77 7.50 3.80
C THR A 131 2.71 6.35 3.46
N PHE A 132 2.57 5.76 2.26
CA PHE A 132 3.50 4.78 1.72
C PHE A 132 4.94 5.31 1.68
N GLY A 133 5.17 6.50 1.11
CA GLY A 133 6.51 7.11 1.06
C GLY A 133 7.13 7.28 2.44
N ARG A 134 6.36 7.72 3.44
CA ARG A 134 6.82 7.81 4.84
C ARG A 134 7.21 6.46 5.42
N VAL A 135 6.43 5.41 5.15
CA VAL A 135 6.73 4.04 5.59
C VAL A 135 8.01 3.53 4.92
N ILE A 136 8.21 3.77 3.62
CA ILE A 136 9.45 3.46 2.90
C ILE A 136 10.67 4.13 3.55
N GLY A 137 10.56 5.44 3.86
CA GLY A 137 11.61 6.18 4.54
C GLY A 137 11.91 5.64 5.95
N GLY A 138 10.86 5.35 6.73
CA GLY A 138 11.02 4.78 8.07
C GLY A 138 11.57 3.34 8.06
N ALA A 139 11.30 2.57 7.00
CA ALA A 139 11.81 1.22 6.80
C ALA A 139 13.29 1.18 6.36
N GLY A 140 13.89 2.33 6.04
CA GLY A 140 15.25 2.41 5.51
C GLY A 140 15.40 1.89 4.07
N LEU A 141 14.31 1.84 3.30
CA LEU A 141 14.32 1.40 1.89
C LEU A 141 14.49 2.55 0.90
N GLY A 142 14.68 3.77 1.41
CA GLY A 142 14.68 4.98 0.61
C GLY A 142 14.59 6.25 1.43
N THR A 143 14.40 7.38 0.76
CA THR A 143 14.18 8.69 1.41
C THR A 143 12.89 9.32 0.90
N PHE A 144 12.08 9.81 1.83
CA PHE A 144 10.83 10.50 1.50
C PHE A 144 11.00 12.02 1.61
N LEU A 145 10.66 12.73 0.54
CA LEU A 145 10.78 14.19 0.45
C LEU A 145 9.41 14.81 0.23
N VAL A 146 8.92 15.54 1.23
CA VAL A 146 7.65 16.28 1.15
C VAL A 146 7.85 17.53 0.30
N GLY A 147 7.09 17.62 -0.80
CA GLY A 147 7.05 18.78 -1.66
C GLY A 147 6.53 20.03 -0.94
N ARG A 148 7.26 21.14 -1.04
CA ARG A 148 6.86 22.48 -0.56
C ARG A 148 7.08 23.51 -1.68
N SER A 149 6.29 24.58 -1.68
CA SER A 149 6.42 25.70 -2.64
C SER A 149 6.36 25.26 -4.11
N GLY A 150 5.37 24.43 -4.46
CA GLY A 150 5.15 23.93 -5.82
C GLY A 150 6.03 22.75 -6.23
N LYS A 151 6.99 22.32 -5.40
CA LYS A 151 7.72 21.07 -5.61
C LYS A 151 6.83 19.87 -5.33
N GLU A 152 6.97 18.83 -6.12
CA GLU A 152 6.24 17.57 -5.93
C GLU A 152 6.82 16.73 -4.79
N THR A 153 5.92 16.02 -4.10
CA THR A 153 6.28 15.03 -3.09
C THR A 153 6.78 13.76 -3.78
N ARG A 154 7.98 13.31 -3.41
CA ARG A 154 8.70 12.22 -4.06
C ARG A 154 9.31 11.28 -3.04
N THR A 155 9.49 10.04 -3.46
CA THR A 155 10.20 8.99 -2.72
C THR A 155 11.36 8.53 -3.58
N THR A 156 12.58 8.60 -3.06
CA THR A 156 13.74 7.95 -3.67
C THR A 156 13.90 6.57 -3.05
N PHE A 157 14.30 5.59 -3.86
CA PHE A 157 14.43 4.20 -3.43
C PHE A 157 15.88 3.75 -3.46
N ASP A 158 16.31 3.06 -2.41
CA ASP A 158 17.54 2.28 -2.44
C ASP A 158 17.24 0.95 -3.14
N LEU A 159 17.56 0.87 -4.44
CA LEU A 159 17.24 -0.30 -5.25
C LEU A 159 17.91 -1.58 -4.74
N ALA A 160 19.04 -1.50 -4.04
CA ALA A 160 19.69 -2.66 -3.46
C ALA A 160 18.92 -3.16 -2.23
N ALA A 161 18.51 -2.25 -1.34
CA ALA A 161 17.69 -2.59 -0.19
C ALA A 161 16.29 -3.12 -0.61
N VAL A 162 15.72 -2.54 -1.66
CA VAL A 162 14.46 -3.00 -2.26
C VAL A 162 14.61 -4.39 -2.87
N ASP A 163 15.69 -4.65 -3.61
CA ASP A 163 15.96 -5.97 -4.20
C ASP A 163 16.05 -7.07 -3.13
N LEU A 164 16.77 -6.82 -2.04
CA LEU A 164 16.86 -7.74 -0.91
C LEU A 164 15.49 -8.03 -0.26
N LEU A 165 14.58 -7.06 -0.22
CA LEU A 165 13.25 -7.25 0.36
C LEU A 165 12.31 -7.98 -0.58
N VAL A 166 12.39 -7.73 -1.89
CA VAL A 166 11.51 -8.34 -2.91
C VAL A 166 11.95 -9.78 -3.24
N ASN A 167 13.24 -9.99 -3.47
CA ASN A 167 13.79 -11.29 -3.88
C ASN A 167 14.30 -12.14 -2.71
N GLY A 168 14.37 -11.56 -1.51
CA GLY A 168 15.04 -12.15 -0.36
C GLY A 168 16.54 -11.93 -0.37
N ALA A 169 17.19 -12.22 0.75
CA ALA A 169 18.65 -12.25 0.80
C ALA A 169 19.16 -13.35 -0.15
N PRO A 170 20.19 -13.08 -0.98
CA PRO A 170 20.82 -14.16 -1.73
C PRO A 170 21.28 -15.23 -0.75
N PRO A 171 21.08 -16.52 -1.06
CA PRO A 171 21.54 -17.60 -0.20
C PRO A 171 23.03 -17.38 0.04
N THR A 172 23.39 -17.11 1.29
CA THR A 172 24.78 -16.93 1.68
C THR A 172 25.40 -18.31 1.54
N GLU A 173 26.40 -18.46 0.66
CA GLU A 173 27.01 -19.76 0.31
C GLU A 173 27.69 -20.49 1.50
N ASP A 174 27.61 -19.93 2.72
CA ASP A 174 28.18 -20.45 3.96
C ASP A 174 27.37 -21.59 4.62
N GLU A 175 26.18 -21.96 4.15
CA GLU A 175 25.49 -23.20 4.59
C GLU A 175 25.73 -24.41 3.65
N ALA A 176 26.79 -24.37 2.85
CA ALA A 176 27.20 -25.48 1.98
C ALA A 176 28.55 -26.10 2.38
N THR A 177 28.92 -26.18 3.67
CA THR A 177 30.12 -26.95 4.07
C THR A 177 30.03 -27.60 5.47
N LEU A 178 29.21 -28.64 5.63
CA LEU A 178 29.47 -29.69 6.63
C LEU A 178 28.97 -31.05 6.11
N ASP A 179 29.58 -31.55 5.05
CA ASP A 179 29.85 -32.99 4.87
C ASP A 179 30.69 -33.17 3.60
N VAL A 180 32.01 -33.02 3.75
CA VAL A 180 32.96 -33.62 2.80
C VAL A 180 34.10 -34.22 3.61
N ASP A 181 33.95 -35.51 3.87
CA ASP A 181 35.04 -36.39 4.24
C ASP A 181 36.08 -36.38 3.12
N ALA A 182 37.34 -36.39 3.53
CA ALA A 182 38.49 -36.01 2.73
C ALA A 182 38.85 -37.06 1.67
N VAL A 183 39.06 -36.65 0.41
CA VAL A 183 40.03 -37.31 -0.49
C VAL A 183 40.78 -36.26 -1.30
N ASP A 184 42.03 -36.12 -0.90
CA ASP A 184 43.18 -35.46 -1.51
C ASP A 184 43.51 -36.01 -2.91
N THR A 185 43.76 -35.16 -3.93
CA THR A 185 44.60 -35.42 -5.12
C THR A 185 44.87 -34.10 -5.89
N PRO A 186 46.08 -33.88 -6.46
CA PRO A 186 46.65 -32.55 -6.71
C PRO A 186 46.62 -32.03 -8.16
N GLU A 187 47.03 -30.76 -8.28
CA GLU A 187 47.33 -29.88 -9.44
C GLU A 187 47.72 -30.51 -10.79
N THR A 188 47.29 -29.85 -11.88
CA THR A 188 48.12 -29.62 -13.08
C THR A 188 47.66 -28.35 -13.84
N PRO A 189 48.57 -27.58 -14.48
CA PRO A 189 48.34 -26.20 -14.94
C PRO A 189 48.20 -26.00 -16.48
N ALA A 190 47.79 -24.76 -16.82
CA ALA A 190 48.00 -23.99 -18.06
C ALA A 190 47.08 -24.19 -19.29
N THR A 191 46.46 -23.09 -19.77
CA THR A 191 46.87 -22.37 -21.02
C THR A 191 45.81 -21.31 -21.41
N PRO A 192 46.21 -20.08 -21.80
CA PRO A 192 45.32 -19.03 -22.30
C PRO A 192 45.35 -18.90 -23.84
N GLU A 193 44.21 -18.55 -24.48
CA GLU A 193 44.03 -17.76 -25.74
C GLU A 193 42.64 -18.04 -26.37
N PRO A 194 42.15 -17.26 -27.37
CA PRO A 194 42.24 -15.82 -27.60
C PRO A 194 40.85 -15.18 -27.85
N ALA A 195 40.82 -13.85 -27.84
CA ALA A 195 39.67 -13.03 -28.20
C ALA A 195 39.32 -13.11 -29.70
N MET A 196 38.02 -13.08 -30.03
CA MET A 196 37.53 -12.73 -31.36
C MET A 196 36.69 -11.44 -31.31
N PRO A 197 36.90 -10.50 -32.26
CA PRO A 197 36.11 -9.28 -32.43
C PRO A 197 35.07 -9.45 -33.56
N VAL A 198 33.80 -9.10 -33.32
CA VAL A 198 32.77 -8.97 -34.37
C VAL A 198 31.81 -7.85 -33.95
N ALA A 199 32.10 -6.60 -34.34
CA ALA A 199 31.52 -5.83 -35.45
C ALA A 199 30.22 -5.06 -35.09
N PRO A 200 30.14 -3.74 -35.40
CA PRO A 200 28.99 -2.90 -35.11
C PRO A 200 27.91 -3.02 -36.19
N VAL A 201 26.66 -3.28 -35.78
CA VAL A 201 25.52 -3.22 -36.69
C VAL A 201 24.90 -1.82 -36.62
N THR A 202 25.23 -1.03 -37.64
CA THR A 202 24.57 0.21 -38.02
C THR A 202 23.21 -0.11 -38.65
N ILE A 203 22.09 0.37 -38.08
CA ILE A 203 20.83 0.43 -38.82
C ILE A 203 20.26 1.86 -38.73
N ALA A 204 19.90 2.32 -39.93
CA ALA A 204 19.50 3.63 -40.33
C ALA A 204 18.34 4.26 -39.55
N THR A 205 18.53 5.53 -39.26
CA THR A 205 17.50 6.56 -39.17
C THR A 205 16.61 6.53 -40.41
N GLN A 206 15.32 6.24 -40.23
CA GLN A 206 14.28 6.71 -41.15
C GLN A 206 13.34 7.64 -40.38
N SER A 207 13.23 8.84 -40.91
CA SER A 207 12.38 9.93 -40.46
C SER A 207 11.35 10.26 -41.54
N LEU A 208 10.18 10.74 -41.09
CA LEU A 208 9.06 11.43 -41.79
C LEU A 208 7.85 10.52 -42.16
N PRO A 209 6.60 11.03 -42.21
CA PRO A 209 5.98 12.23 -41.61
C PRO A 209 4.61 12.00 -40.89
N VAL A 210 4.21 13.01 -40.11
CA VAL A 210 2.91 13.34 -39.44
C VAL A 210 1.79 13.68 -40.49
N PRO A 211 0.44 13.81 -40.26
CA PRO A 211 -0.48 13.62 -39.10
C PRO A 211 -1.82 12.82 -39.33
N ALA A 212 -2.38 12.35 -38.19
CA ALA A 212 -3.78 12.34 -37.68
C ALA A 212 -5.00 11.74 -38.44
N ALA A 213 -5.63 10.74 -37.81
CA ALA A 213 -7.10 10.62 -37.64
C ALA A 213 -7.48 9.68 -36.45
N PRO A 214 -8.39 10.06 -35.53
CA PRO A 214 -8.98 9.17 -34.50
C PRO A 214 -10.44 8.77 -34.84
N PRO A 215 -11.16 7.99 -34.00
CA PRO A 215 -10.82 6.74 -33.30
C PRO A 215 -11.78 5.59 -33.72
N THR A 216 -11.49 4.33 -33.36
CA THR A 216 -12.41 3.19 -33.57
C THR A 216 -12.65 2.41 -32.28
N VAL A 217 -13.92 2.12 -32.01
CA VAL A 217 -14.52 1.57 -30.77
C VAL A 217 -14.66 0.05 -30.84
N THR A 218 -14.45 -0.68 -29.73
CA THR A 218 -14.93 -2.07 -29.47
C THR A 218 -14.77 -2.37 -27.96
N VAL A 219 -15.81 -2.33 -27.09
CA VAL A 219 -16.86 -3.33 -26.72
C VAL A 219 -16.25 -4.60 -26.07
N ALA A 220 -16.61 -5.15 -24.90
CA ALA A 220 -17.58 -4.89 -23.82
C ALA A 220 -17.39 -5.88 -22.65
N THR A 221 -17.71 -5.47 -21.42
CA THR A 221 -18.35 -6.27 -20.35
C THR A 221 -19.20 -5.32 -19.49
N SER A 222 -20.42 -5.72 -19.13
CA SER A 222 -21.46 -4.86 -18.56
C SER A 222 -21.03 -4.15 -17.25
N PRO A 223 -21.34 -2.85 -17.07
CA PRO A 223 -21.04 -2.14 -15.84
C PRO A 223 -22.03 -2.55 -14.74
N SER A 224 -21.53 -3.11 -13.64
CA SER A 224 -22.29 -3.23 -12.38
C SER A 224 -22.52 -1.82 -11.83
N VAL A 225 -23.69 -1.26 -12.13
CA VAL A 225 -24.07 0.09 -11.67
C VAL A 225 -24.36 0.03 -10.18
N HIS A 226 -23.45 0.57 -9.37
CA HIS A 226 -23.68 0.78 -7.94
C HIS A 226 -24.34 2.14 -7.75
N ILE A 227 -25.59 2.14 -7.30
CA ILE A 227 -26.35 3.37 -7.05
C ILE A 227 -26.34 3.62 -5.54
N ASN A 228 -25.71 4.72 -5.11
CA ASN A 228 -25.83 5.22 -3.75
C ASN A 228 -27.03 6.17 -3.67
N VAL A 229 -28.05 5.77 -2.92
CA VAL A 229 -29.24 6.60 -2.67
C VAL A 229 -29.15 7.15 -1.25
N GLU A 230 -29.09 8.48 -1.12
CA GLU A 230 -29.15 9.18 0.16
C GLU A 230 -30.56 9.74 0.36
N ILE A 231 -31.19 9.43 1.50
CA ILE A 231 -32.55 9.85 1.81
C ILE A 231 -32.50 10.75 3.05
N HIS A 232 -32.92 12.00 2.89
CA HIS A 232 -33.05 12.93 4.00
C HIS A 232 -34.49 12.86 4.53
N ILE A 233 -34.65 12.30 5.72
CA ILE A 233 -35.94 12.15 6.38
C ILE A 233 -36.09 13.32 7.35
N ALA A 234 -37.19 14.07 7.23
CA ALA A 234 -37.50 15.16 8.15
C ALA A 234 -37.69 14.62 9.58
N ALA A 235 -37.32 15.41 10.60
CA ALA A 235 -37.32 14.99 11.99
C ALA A 235 -38.74 14.66 12.54
N ASP A 236 -39.78 15.11 11.86
CA ASP A 236 -41.19 14.90 12.17
C ASP A 236 -41.85 13.78 11.35
N ALA A 237 -41.10 13.06 10.52
CA ALA A 237 -41.62 11.95 9.74
C ALA A 237 -42.06 10.79 10.66
N THR A 238 -43.28 10.30 10.45
CA THR A 238 -43.81 9.16 11.21
C THR A 238 -43.24 7.84 10.69
N ALA A 239 -43.26 6.80 11.54
CA ALA A 239 -42.77 5.48 11.17
C ALA A 239 -43.50 4.90 9.94
N ASP A 240 -44.78 5.22 9.76
CA ASP A 240 -45.56 4.75 8.62
C ASP A 240 -45.14 5.44 7.32
N THR A 241 -44.84 6.74 7.36
CA THR A 241 -44.27 7.46 6.20
C THR A 241 -42.91 6.89 5.80
N VAL A 242 -42.05 6.55 6.78
CA VAL A 242 -40.75 5.91 6.49
C VAL A 242 -40.94 4.54 5.84
N ARG A 243 -41.88 3.73 6.32
CA ARG A 243 -42.21 2.42 5.70
C ARG A 243 -42.72 2.57 4.27
N GLU A 244 -43.56 3.56 4.01
CA GLU A 244 -44.11 3.82 2.67
C GLU A 244 -43.01 4.25 1.67
N ILE A 245 -42.04 5.06 2.12
CA ILE A 245 -40.87 5.44 1.31
C ILE A 245 -40.07 4.20 0.89
N PHE A 246 -39.72 3.32 1.85
CA PHE A 246 -38.96 2.11 1.54
C PHE A 246 -39.76 1.12 0.67
N LYS A 247 -41.08 1.02 0.88
CA LYS A 247 -41.97 0.17 0.08
C LYS A 247 -42.04 0.63 -1.38
N ASN A 248 -42.17 1.94 -1.61
CA ASN A 248 -42.15 2.51 -2.96
C ASN A 248 -40.77 2.35 -3.61
N MET A 249 -39.66 2.58 -2.88
CA MET A 249 -38.31 2.37 -3.41
C MET A 249 -38.05 0.92 -3.83
N ALA A 250 -38.48 -0.05 -3.02
CA ALA A 250 -38.33 -1.46 -3.35
C ALA A 250 -39.03 -1.83 -4.67
N ARG A 251 -40.19 -1.22 -4.96
CA ARG A 251 -40.92 -1.41 -6.22
C ARG A 251 -40.12 -0.95 -7.44
N TYR A 252 -39.43 0.18 -7.35
CA TYR A 252 -38.69 0.76 -8.48
C TYR A 252 -37.26 0.21 -8.65
N VAL A 253 -36.62 -0.21 -7.56
CA VAL A 253 -35.23 -0.71 -7.60
C VAL A 253 -35.16 -2.21 -7.94
N LEU A 254 -36.14 -2.99 -7.48
CA LEU A 254 -36.09 -4.46 -7.59
C LEU A 254 -37.09 -5.04 -8.61
N ASP A 255 -37.91 -4.18 -9.25
CA ASP A 255 -38.96 -4.54 -10.23
C ASP A 255 -39.85 -5.71 -9.77
N LYS A 256 -40.02 -5.85 -8.45
CA LYS A 256 -40.82 -6.88 -7.79
C LYS A 256 -42.15 -6.29 -7.34
N HIS A 257 -43.25 -6.90 -7.79
CA HIS A 257 -44.58 -6.57 -7.29
C HIS A 257 -44.76 -7.15 -5.88
N ILE A 258 -44.68 -6.29 -4.86
CA ILE A 258 -44.93 -6.67 -3.46
C ILE A 258 -46.45 -6.64 -3.25
N ALA A 259 -47.04 -7.75 -2.81
CA ALA A 259 -48.45 -7.79 -2.45
C ALA A 259 -48.66 -7.01 -1.15
N ASP A 260 -49.68 -6.15 -1.11
CA ASP A 260 -50.06 -5.41 0.10
C ASP A 260 -50.58 -6.39 1.15
N ASP A 261 -49.82 -6.58 2.22
CA ASP A 261 -50.32 -7.23 3.43
C ASP A 261 -51.43 -6.36 4.02
N ALA A 262 -52.64 -6.91 4.05
CA ALA A 262 -53.82 -6.29 4.62
C ALA A 262 -53.75 -6.32 6.14
N ALA A 263 -53.75 -5.13 6.75
CA ALA A 263 -54.28 -4.86 8.08
C ALA A 263 -54.80 -3.43 8.14
#